data_AF-A0A6M0F791-F1
#
_entry.id   AF-A0A6M0F791-F1
#
_cell.length_a   1.000
_cell.length_b   1.000
_cell.length_c   1.000
_cell.angle_alpha   90.00
_cell.angle_beta   90.00
_cell.angle_gamma   90.00
#
_symmetry.space_group_name_H-M   'P 1'
#
loop_
_entity.id
_entity.type
_entity.pdbx_description
1 polymer ?
#
loop_
_entity_poly.entity_id
_entity_poly.type
_entity_poly.pdbx_seq_one_letter_code
_entity_poly.pdbx_strand_id
1 'polypeptide(L)'
;MIDGRSITLDRKSSREAREYALRQIYKQVLERQPYEDEKQSFRQTEKDFLRGKIGVRRFLKTISFSDLYLDTFYYSTSNPKFIETCFKHFLGRSIRDSDEMRFYINILAREGIYHFITSILDSEEYRKCFGCFTVPYYRENQCHKTPNEYLENSVVQHEHFGQRGWSLPTLYWHQLGLNCDGGVCLYVGDEPSDVTYHAVSSAPPPVEKDALQDELMDLLMAL
;
A
#
# COMPACT_ATOMS: atom_id res chain seq x y z
N MET A 1 -11.53 16.31 14.65
CA MET A 1 -11.63 16.89 13.30
C MET A 1 -10.23 17.37 12.89
N ILE A 2 -9.52 16.60 12.07
CA ILE A 2 -8.24 17.05 11.50
C ILE A 2 -8.62 17.87 10.28
N ASP A 3 -8.41 19.17 10.36
CA ASP A 3 -8.68 20.13 9.28
C ASP A 3 -7.93 19.66 8.02
N GLY A 4 -8.66 19.34 6.95
CA GLY A 4 -8.15 18.87 5.66
C GLY A 4 -7.43 19.94 4.86
N ARG A 5 -6.58 20.74 5.52
CA ARG A 5 -5.78 21.77 4.87
C ARG A 5 -4.54 21.14 4.28
N SER A 6 -4.41 21.23 2.97
CA SER A 6 -3.19 20.84 2.25
C SER A 6 -1.97 21.54 2.84
N ILE A 7 -0.97 20.78 3.26
CA ILE A 7 0.27 21.32 3.81
C ILE A 7 1.29 21.42 2.68
N THR A 8 1.54 22.65 2.24
CA THR A 8 2.53 22.95 1.21
C THR A 8 3.73 23.63 1.84
N LEU A 9 4.92 23.11 1.54
CA LEU A 9 6.17 23.69 1.98
C LEU A 9 6.79 24.56 0.88
N ASP A 10 7.58 25.54 1.31
CA ASP A 10 8.39 26.40 0.48
C ASP A 10 9.85 26.35 0.94
N ARG A 11 10.76 26.91 0.13
CA ARG A 11 12.17 27.06 0.52
C ARG A 11 12.35 27.89 1.79
N LYS A 12 11.44 28.84 2.02
CA LYS A 12 11.44 29.77 3.16
C LYS A 12 10.67 29.26 4.40
N SER A 13 10.07 28.08 4.33
CA SER A 13 9.32 27.52 5.47
C SER A 13 10.20 27.44 6.72
N SER A 14 9.62 27.80 7.86
CA SER A 14 10.29 27.67 9.16
C SER A 14 10.57 26.20 9.49
N ARG A 15 11.50 25.99 10.42
CA ARG A 15 11.80 24.65 10.92
C ARG A 15 10.57 23.99 11.54
N GLU A 16 9.79 24.73 12.32
CA GLU A 16 8.56 24.25 12.95
C GLU A 16 7.53 23.78 11.92
N ALA A 17 7.36 24.52 10.82
CA ALA A 17 6.46 24.12 9.73
C ALA A 17 6.91 22.81 9.08
N ARG A 18 8.22 22.59 8.94
CA ARG A 18 8.78 21.33 8.41
C ARG A 18 8.64 20.18 9.40
N GLU A 19 8.84 20.41 10.69
CA GLU A 19 8.61 19.40 11.74
C GLU A 19 7.13 18.98 11.78
N TYR A 20 6.21 19.94 11.62
CA TYR A 20 4.78 19.65 11.48
C TYR A 20 4.48 18.84 10.23
N ALA A 21 5.00 19.25 9.06
CA ALA A 21 4.84 18.51 7.81
C ALA A 21 5.40 17.08 7.91
N LEU A 22 6.54 16.90 8.58
CA LEU A 22 7.15 15.59 8.80
C LEU A 22 6.23 14.65 9.58
N ARG A 23 5.61 15.13 10.66
CA ARG A 23 4.63 14.36 11.45
C ARG A 23 3.44 13.93 10.60
N GLN A 24 2.99 14.80 9.68
CA GLN A 24 1.88 14.51 8.78
C GLN A 24 2.28 13.51 7.68
N ILE A 25 3.52 13.58 7.17
CA ILE A 25 4.05 12.56 6.26
C ILE A 25 4.06 11.20 6.95
N TYR A 26 4.55 11.11 8.19
CA TYR A 26 4.53 9.85 8.95
C TYR A 26 3.11 9.34 9.15
N LYS A 27 2.18 10.22 9.51
CA LYS A 27 0.77 9.85 9.65
C LYS A 27 0.15 9.35 8.34
N GLN A 28 0.49 9.94 7.21
CA GLN A 28 -0.06 9.55 5.91
C GLN A 28 0.55 8.26 5.37
N VAL A 29 1.87 8.09 5.50
CA VAL A 29 2.63 7.02 4.82
C VAL A 29 2.87 5.82 5.72
N LEU A 30 3.06 6.04 7.02
CA LEU A 30 3.27 4.96 7.99
C LEU A 30 1.99 4.67 8.80
N GLU A 31 0.94 5.47 8.64
CA GLU A 31 -0.30 5.42 9.44
C GLU A 31 -0.10 5.64 10.96
N ARG A 32 1.15 5.88 11.40
CA ARG A 32 1.55 6.08 12.80
C ARG A 32 2.79 6.97 12.89
N GLN A 33 3.18 7.32 14.11
CA GLN A 33 4.51 7.91 14.34
C GLN A 33 5.53 6.78 14.56
N PRO A 34 6.70 6.81 13.87
CA PRO A 34 7.74 5.81 14.07
C PRO A 34 8.49 6.03 15.39
N TYR A 35 8.98 4.94 15.99
CA TYR A 35 9.85 4.98 17.17
C TYR A 35 11.23 5.53 16.81
N GLU A 36 11.98 6.02 17.79
CA GLU A 36 13.30 6.61 17.54
C GLU A 36 14.30 5.62 16.93
N ASP A 37 14.24 4.35 17.31
CA ASP A 37 15.12 3.30 16.79
C ASP A 37 14.80 2.97 15.32
N GLU A 38 13.52 2.89 14.96
CA GLU A 38 13.06 2.63 13.59
C GLU A 38 13.50 3.74 12.61
N LYS A 39 13.55 4.99 13.09
CA LYS A 39 14.00 6.14 12.30
C LYS A 39 15.44 6.02 11.85
N GLN A 40 16.26 5.18 12.49
CA GLN A 40 17.70 5.09 12.23
C GLN A 40 18.03 4.86 10.75
N SER A 41 17.19 4.09 10.04
CA SER A 41 17.32 3.83 8.60
C SER A 41 17.25 5.09 7.72
N PHE A 42 16.49 6.13 8.12
CA PHE A 42 16.30 7.36 7.36
C PHE A 42 16.61 8.66 8.12
N ARG A 43 17.27 8.58 9.28
CA ARG A 43 17.66 9.73 10.13
C ARG A 43 18.42 10.83 9.37
N GLN A 44 19.31 10.45 8.45
CA GLN A 44 20.08 11.41 7.66
C GLN A 44 19.17 12.23 6.73
N THR A 45 18.26 11.53 6.06
CA THR A 45 17.24 12.10 5.17
C THR A 45 16.30 13.02 5.94
N GLU A 46 15.89 12.65 7.15
CA GLU A 46 15.08 13.49 8.03
C GLU A 46 15.79 14.81 8.36
N LYS A 47 17.07 14.76 8.76
CA LYS A 47 17.88 15.97 8.99
C LYS A 47 18.00 16.84 7.74
N ASP A 48 18.13 16.23 6.57
CA ASP A 48 18.19 16.95 5.29
C ASP A 48 16.85 17.60 4.93
N PHE A 49 15.73 16.97 5.26
CA PHE A 49 14.39 17.52 5.10
C PHE A 49 14.17 18.73 6.01
N LEU A 50 14.49 18.62 7.31
CA LEU A 50 14.35 19.72 8.26
C LEU A 50 15.21 20.93 7.88
N ARG A 51 16.41 20.69 7.35
CA ARG A 51 17.28 21.75 6.79
C ARG A 51 16.79 22.31 5.46
N GLY A 52 15.85 21.66 4.79
CA GLY A 52 15.29 22.10 3.50
C GLY A 52 16.16 21.77 2.29
N LYS A 53 17.07 20.81 2.41
CA LYS A 53 17.91 20.34 1.29
C LYS A 53 17.11 19.46 0.32
N ILE A 54 16.10 18.76 0.83
CA ILE A 54 15.24 17.88 0.04
C ILE A 54 13.77 18.32 0.17
N GLY A 55 13.01 18.14 -0.91
CA GLY A 55 11.56 18.37 -0.92
C GLY A 55 10.79 17.15 -0.44
N VAL A 56 9.46 17.31 -0.29
CA VAL A 56 8.55 16.25 0.19
C VAL A 56 8.61 15.02 -0.71
N ARG A 57 8.53 15.19 -2.03
CA ARG A 57 8.54 14.07 -2.97
C ARG A 57 9.81 13.20 -2.87
N ARG A 58 10.96 13.85 -2.65
CA ARG A 58 12.24 13.14 -2.49
C ARG A 58 12.33 12.44 -1.14
N PHE A 59 11.80 13.08 -0.08
CA PHE A 59 11.69 12.46 1.23
C PHE A 59 10.80 11.21 1.19
N LEU A 60 9.64 11.29 0.52
CA LEU A 60 8.75 10.16 0.29
C LEU A 60 9.48 9.03 -0.45
N LYS A 61 10.19 9.34 -1.55
CA LYS A 61 10.94 8.30 -2.26
C LYS A 61 11.91 7.56 -1.33
N THR A 62 12.60 8.26 -0.43
CA THR A 62 13.50 7.59 0.53
C THR A 62 12.75 6.79 1.59
N ILE A 63 11.63 7.30 2.14
CA ILE A 63 10.88 6.58 3.18
C ILE A 63 10.26 5.30 2.65
N SER A 64 9.77 5.31 1.40
CA SER A 64 9.14 4.14 0.79
C SER A 64 10.10 2.97 0.55
N PHE A 65 11.42 3.24 0.54
CA PHE A 65 12.46 2.21 0.45
C PHE A 65 13.17 1.94 1.77
N SER A 66 12.73 2.56 2.86
CA SER A 66 13.24 2.21 4.18
C SER A 66 12.78 0.82 4.57
N ASP A 67 13.65 0.08 5.28
CA ASP A 67 13.32 -1.26 5.79
C ASP A 67 12.03 -1.23 6.62
N LEU A 68 11.84 -0.17 7.41
CA LEU A 68 10.60 0.07 8.17
C LEU A 68 9.34 -0.01 7.28
N TYR A 69 9.35 0.65 6.13
CA TYR A 69 8.19 0.68 5.24
C TYR A 69 7.96 -0.67 4.57
N LEU A 70 9.04 -1.32 4.11
CA LEU A 70 8.96 -2.60 3.42
C LEU A 70 8.54 -3.74 4.37
N ASP A 71 9.10 -3.79 5.57
CA ASP A 71 8.72 -4.76 6.61
C ASP A 71 7.26 -4.60 7.03
N THR A 72 6.81 -3.35 7.18
CA THR A 72 5.43 -3.09 7.62
C THR A 72 4.42 -3.39 6.53
N PHE A 73 4.65 -2.95 5.28
CA PHE A 73 3.62 -2.95 4.24
C PHE A 73 3.86 -3.95 3.12
N TYR A 74 5.11 -4.24 2.76
CA TYR A 74 5.41 -5.11 1.61
C TYR A 74 5.53 -6.57 2.02
N TYR A 75 6.40 -6.91 2.98
CA TYR A 75 6.65 -8.31 3.35
C TYR A 75 5.50 -8.96 4.13
N SER A 76 4.66 -8.16 4.79
CA SER A 76 3.52 -8.63 5.58
C SER A 76 2.24 -8.80 4.76
N THR A 77 2.18 -8.26 3.54
CA THR A 77 0.96 -8.26 2.71
C THR A 77 1.19 -8.94 1.37
N SER A 78 0.09 -9.29 0.72
CA SER A 78 0.13 -9.71 -0.68
C SER A 78 0.48 -8.54 -1.62
N ASN A 79 1.11 -8.83 -2.75
CA ASN A 79 1.38 -7.84 -3.81
C ASN A 79 0.17 -6.94 -4.14
N PRO A 80 -1.06 -7.48 -4.35
CA PRO A 80 -2.19 -6.62 -4.65
C PRO A 80 -2.61 -5.73 -3.48
N LYS A 81 -2.59 -6.23 -2.24
CA LYS A 81 -2.90 -5.42 -1.06
C LYS A 81 -1.86 -4.30 -0.87
N PHE A 82 -0.58 -4.62 -1.08
CA PHE A 82 0.50 -3.62 -1.05
C PHE A 82 0.30 -2.48 -2.06
N ILE A 83 -0.12 -2.79 -3.29
CA ILE A 83 -0.40 -1.78 -4.31
C ILE A 83 -1.53 -0.86 -3.87
N GLU A 84 -2.63 -1.41 -3.33
CA GLU A 84 -3.74 -0.62 -2.77
C GLU A 84 -3.26 0.32 -1.65
N THR A 85 -2.45 -0.19 -0.72
CA THR A 85 -1.87 0.60 0.36
C THR A 85 -0.96 1.72 -0.18
N CYS A 86 -0.15 1.47 -1.22
CA CYS A 86 0.67 2.50 -1.85
C CYS A 86 -0.16 3.62 -2.48
N PHE A 87 -1.28 3.28 -3.12
CA PHE A 87 -2.21 4.25 -3.69
C PHE A 87 -2.80 5.15 -2.61
N LYS A 88 -3.24 4.55 -1.50
CA LYS A 88 -3.70 5.28 -0.31
C LYS A 88 -2.62 6.24 0.20
N HIS A 89 -1.39 5.77 0.39
CA HIS A 89 -0.32 6.55 1.02
C HIS A 89 0.18 7.69 0.13
N PHE A 90 0.43 7.42 -1.15
CA PHE A 90 1.11 8.37 -2.06
C PHE A 90 0.15 9.19 -2.92
N LEU A 91 -0.95 8.59 -3.38
CA LEU A 91 -1.94 9.28 -4.22
C LEU A 91 -3.14 9.80 -3.44
N GLY A 92 -3.36 9.31 -2.21
CA GLY A 92 -4.47 9.74 -1.37
C GLY A 92 -5.83 9.28 -1.90
N ARG A 93 -5.87 8.18 -2.65
CA ARG A 93 -7.07 7.57 -3.22
C ARG A 93 -6.92 6.05 -3.30
N SER A 94 -8.01 5.33 -3.49
CA SER A 94 -8.05 3.93 -3.89
C SER A 94 -7.71 3.76 -5.38
N ILE A 95 -7.53 2.51 -5.78
CA ILE A 95 -7.39 2.08 -7.17
C ILE A 95 -8.75 2.25 -7.87
N ARG A 96 -8.75 2.64 -9.15
CA ARG A 96 -10.00 2.94 -9.86
C ARG A 96 -10.71 1.68 -10.34
N ASP A 97 -9.95 0.80 -10.99
CA ASP A 97 -10.49 -0.35 -11.72
C ASP A 97 -9.49 -1.51 -11.69
N SER A 98 -9.97 -2.73 -11.99
CA SER A 98 -9.14 -3.93 -12.08
C SER A 98 -8.05 -3.86 -13.17
N ASP A 99 -8.22 -3.02 -14.19
CA ASP A 99 -7.20 -2.84 -15.22
C ASP A 99 -6.03 -1.98 -14.74
N GLU A 100 -6.30 -0.94 -13.94
CA GLU A 100 -5.25 -0.17 -13.24
C GLU A 100 -4.48 -1.11 -12.31
N MET A 101 -5.20 -1.99 -11.61
CA MET A 101 -4.59 -2.99 -10.74
C MET A 101 -3.62 -3.92 -11.49
N ARG A 102 -4.07 -4.52 -12.60
CA ARG A 102 -3.25 -5.43 -13.43
C ARG A 102 -2.00 -4.73 -13.97
N PHE A 103 -2.12 -3.47 -14.38
CA PHE A 103 -1.00 -2.69 -14.90
C PHE A 103 0.12 -2.55 -13.85
N TYR A 104 -0.21 -2.16 -12.63
CA TYR A 104 0.78 -2.00 -11.57
C TYR A 104 1.33 -3.33 -11.03
N ILE A 105 0.51 -4.38 -10.99
CA ILE A 105 1.00 -5.73 -10.69
C ILE A 105 2.06 -6.15 -11.72
N ASN A 106 1.83 -5.86 -13.01
CA ASN A 106 2.77 -6.21 -14.06
C ASN A 106 4.12 -5.49 -13.90
N ILE A 107 4.09 -4.19 -13.60
CA ILE A 107 5.30 -3.40 -13.30
C ILE A 107 6.02 -3.98 -12.09
N LEU A 108 5.30 -4.25 -11.00
CA LEU A 108 5.88 -4.79 -9.77
C LEU A 108 6.54 -6.16 -10.02
N ALA A 109 5.89 -7.04 -10.80
CA ALA A 109 6.40 -8.37 -11.12
C ALA A 109 7.61 -8.35 -12.06
N ARG A 110 7.68 -7.40 -13.00
CA ARG A 110 8.75 -7.33 -14.02
C ARG A 110 9.94 -6.48 -13.61
N GLU A 111 9.68 -5.33 -13.00
CA GLU A 111 10.70 -4.29 -12.73
C GLU A 111 11.00 -4.15 -11.22
N GLY A 112 10.17 -4.76 -10.37
CA GLY A 112 10.34 -4.75 -8.92
C GLY A 112 9.80 -3.48 -8.24
N ILE A 113 10.00 -3.45 -6.92
CA ILE A 113 9.42 -2.45 -6.02
C ILE A 113 9.93 -1.03 -6.32
N TYR A 114 11.22 -0.91 -6.69
CA TYR A 114 11.84 0.38 -6.99
C TYR A 114 11.15 1.12 -8.12
N HIS A 115 10.94 0.41 -9.23
CA HIS A 115 10.30 0.96 -10.42
C HIS A 115 8.81 1.21 -10.18
N PHE A 116 8.13 0.30 -9.48
CA PHE A 116 6.74 0.47 -9.09
C PHE A 116 6.50 1.78 -8.30
N ILE A 117 7.20 1.99 -7.18
CA ILE A 117 7.01 3.21 -6.36
C ILE A 117 7.41 4.46 -7.13
N THR A 118 8.49 4.37 -7.92
CA THR A 118 8.93 5.48 -8.77
C THR A 118 7.84 5.84 -9.79
N SER A 119 7.19 4.86 -10.42
CA SER A 119 6.11 5.09 -11.39
C SER A 119 4.92 5.85 -10.79
N ILE A 120 4.59 5.59 -9.51
CA ILE A 120 3.54 6.30 -8.78
C ILE A 120 3.97 7.75 -8.48
N LEU A 121 5.16 7.94 -7.89
CA LEU A 121 5.64 9.27 -7.47
C LEU A 121 6.06 10.19 -8.64
N ASP A 122 6.41 9.63 -9.79
CA ASP A 122 6.74 10.37 -11.01
C ASP A 122 5.53 10.53 -11.95
N SER A 123 4.38 9.93 -11.61
CA SER A 123 3.15 10.05 -12.39
C SER A 123 2.72 11.51 -12.56
N GLU A 124 2.07 11.79 -13.70
CA GLU A 124 1.49 13.12 -13.93
C GLU A 124 0.41 13.45 -12.91
N GLU A 125 -0.33 12.45 -12.44
CA GLU A 125 -1.36 12.61 -11.43
C GLU A 125 -0.77 13.13 -10.13
N TYR A 126 0.29 12.50 -9.62
CA TYR A 126 1.00 12.96 -8.42
C TYR A 126 1.49 14.40 -8.59
N ARG A 127 2.09 14.70 -9.75
CA ARG A 127 2.61 16.04 -10.05
C ARG A 127 1.53 17.12 -10.10
N LYS A 128 0.38 16.83 -10.69
CA LYS A 128 -0.76 17.75 -10.80
C LYS A 128 -1.43 18.00 -9.44
N CYS A 129 -1.43 17.01 -8.54
CA CYS A 129 -2.12 17.11 -7.26
C CYS A 129 -1.24 17.66 -6.13
N PHE A 130 -0.01 17.14 -5.99
CA PHE A 130 0.88 17.47 -4.86
C PHE A 130 2.15 18.20 -5.30
N GLY A 131 2.56 18.06 -6.56
CA GLY A 131 3.82 18.61 -7.04
C GLY A 131 5.03 18.06 -6.28
N CYS A 132 5.96 18.93 -5.89
CA CYS A 132 7.21 18.52 -5.22
C CYS A 132 7.23 18.80 -3.71
N PHE A 133 6.36 19.67 -3.22
CA PHE A 133 6.46 20.24 -1.87
C PHE A 133 5.22 20.09 -1.01
N THR A 134 4.12 19.58 -1.56
CA THR A 134 2.90 19.31 -0.80
C THR A 134 2.95 17.89 -0.23
N VAL A 135 2.57 17.76 1.04
CA VAL A 135 2.41 16.47 1.71
C VAL A 135 1.19 15.77 1.12
N PRO A 136 1.28 14.48 0.71
CA PRO A 136 0.12 13.74 0.25
C PRO A 136 -0.97 13.71 1.32
N TYR A 137 -2.20 13.84 0.89
CA TYR A 137 -3.38 13.79 1.74
C TYR A 137 -4.50 13.11 0.98
N TYR A 138 -5.48 12.57 1.71
CA TYR A 138 -6.66 12.00 1.07
C TYR A 138 -7.40 13.05 0.25
N ARG A 139 -7.71 12.71 -1.00
CA ARG A 139 -8.46 13.57 -1.92
C ARG A 139 -9.77 12.92 -2.28
N GLU A 140 -10.86 13.59 -1.93
CA GLU A 140 -12.16 13.27 -2.47
C GLU A 140 -12.26 13.88 -3.87
N ASN A 141 -12.39 13.04 -4.90
CA ASN A 141 -12.65 13.52 -6.24
C ASN A 141 -14.11 13.96 -6.31
N GLN A 142 -14.37 15.20 -6.75
CA GLN A 142 -15.75 15.71 -6.86
C GLN A 142 -16.62 14.90 -7.86
N CYS A 143 -15.99 14.17 -8.79
CA CYS A 143 -16.66 13.30 -9.74
C CYS A 143 -15.92 11.96 -9.82
N HIS A 144 -16.63 10.89 -9.50
CA HIS A 144 -16.18 9.51 -9.66
C HIS A 144 -16.76 8.93 -10.96
N LYS A 145 -15.99 8.07 -11.63
CA LYS A 145 -16.46 7.43 -12.87
C LYS A 145 -17.55 6.41 -12.58
N THR A 146 -17.43 5.70 -11.46
CA THR A 146 -18.36 4.66 -11.03
C THR A 146 -18.74 4.86 -9.57
N PRO A 147 -19.94 4.40 -9.14
CA PRO A 147 -20.31 4.40 -7.73
C PRO A 147 -19.35 3.58 -6.86
N ASN A 148 -18.79 2.48 -7.39
CA ASN A 148 -17.84 1.64 -6.67
C ASN A 148 -16.55 2.40 -6.36
N GLU A 149 -16.05 3.22 -7.29
CA GLU A 149 -14.85 4.05 -7.06
C GLU A 149 -15.06 4.98 -5.85
N TYR A 150 -16.25 5.56 -5.68
CA TYR A 150 -16.57 6.38 -4.49
C TYR A 150 -16.54 5.54 -3.20
N LEU A 151 -17.21 4.39 -3.21
CA LEU A 151 -17.30 3.50 -2.05
C LEU A 151 -15.92 2.99 -1.62
N GLU A 152 -15.08 2.57 -2.58
CA GLU A 152 -13.73 2.09 -2.32
C GLU A 152 -12.83 3.20 -1.75
N ASN A 153 -12.92 4.43 -2.28
CA ASN A 153 -12.20 5.57 -1.72
C ASN A 153 -12.60 5.85 -0.27
N SER A 154 -13.91 5.87 0.00
CA SER A 154 -14.44 6.07 1.35
C SER A 154 -13.98 4.96 2.30
N VAL A 155 -14.02 3.71 1.84
CA VAL A 155 -13.56 2.53 2.59
C VAL A 155 -12.07 2.63 2.94
N VAL A 156 -11.21 2.76 1.93
CA VAL A 156 -9.76 2.69 2.10
C VAL A 156 -9.25 3.86 2.96
N GLN A 157 -9.91 5.02 2.90
CA GLN A 157 -9.58 6.17 3.73
C GLN A 157 -9.83 5.93 5.22
N HIS A 158 -10.95 5.29 5.57
CA HIS A 158 -11.33 5.04 6.96
C HIS A 158 -10.77 3.74 7.52
N GLU A 159 -10.24 2.87 6.65
CA GLU A 159 -9.54 1.66 7.04
C GLU A 159 -8.19 2.00 7.69
N HIS A 160 -7.92 1.41 8.85
CA HIS A 160 -6.56 1.33 9.37
C HIS A 160 -5.84 0.12 8.78
N PHE A 161 -4.52 0.24 8.60
CA PHE A 161 -3.70 -0.86 8.09
C PHE A 161 -3.94 -2.17 8.89
N GLY A 162 -4.22 -3.25 8.15
CA GLY A 162 -4.46 -4.59 8.70
C GLY A 162 -5.86 -4.83 9.27
N GLN A 163 -6.74 -3.82 9.39
CA GLN A 163 -8.10 -3.99 9.92
C GLN A 163 -8.94 -5.01 9.13
N ARG A 164 -8.60 -5.19 7.87
CA ARG A 164 -9.38 -5.88 6.85
C ARG A 164 -8.58 -6.99 6.15
N GLY A 165 -7.54 -7.47 6.83
CA GLY A 165 -6.68 -8.55 6.37
C GLY A 165 -5.52 -8.08 5.48
N TRP A 166 -4.70 -9.05 5.07
CA TRP A 166 -3.38 -8.83 4.45
C TRP A 166 -3.31 -9.27 2.98
N SER A 167 -4.31 -10.03 2.52
CA SER A 167 -4.24 -10.77 1.25
C SER A 167 -5.13 -10.22 0.15
N LEU A 168 -6.28 -9.66 0.48
CA LEU A 168 -7.27 -9.25 -0.52
C LEU A 168 -7.47 -7.72 -0.49
N PRO A 169 -7.23 -7.00 -1.59
CA PRO A 169 -7.56 -5.59 -1.68
C PRO A 169 -9.08 -5.38 -1.71
N THR A 170 -9.52 -4.20 -1.30
CA THR A 170 -10.95 -3.86 -1.16
C THR A 170 -11.71 -3.93 -2.49
N LEU A 171 -11.03 -3.62 -3.60
CA LEU A 171 -11.54 -3.73 -4.97
C LEU A 171 -12.17 -5.10 -5.31
N TYR A 172 -11.63 -6.20 -4.78
CA TYR A 172 -12.10 -7.55 -5.13
C TYR A 172 -13.21 -8.07 -4.24
N TRP A 173 -13.49 -7.45 -3.10
CA TRP A 173 -14.45 -7.99 -2.14
C TRP A 173 -15.88 -7.97 -2.66
N HIS A 174 -16.28 -6.87 -3.30
CA HIS A 174 -17.60 -6.77 -3.93
C HIS A 174 -17.76 -7.78 -5.06
N GLN A 175 -16.69 -8.05 -5.81
CA GLN A 175 -16.70 -9.05 -6.89
C GLN A 175 -16.80 -10.47 -6.36
N LEU A 176 -16.18 -10.73 -5.20
CA LEU A 176 -16.14 -12.06 -4.57
C LEU A 176 -17.27 -12.29 -3.57
N GLY A 177 -18.07 -11.27 -3.23
CA GLY A 177 -19.12 -11.38 -2.21
C GLY A 177 -18.57 -11.67 -0.80
N LEU A 178 -17.42 -11.07 -0.47
CA LEU A 178 -16.74 -11.27 0.81
C LEU A 178 -17.02 -10.12 1.79
N ASN A 179 -17.12 -10.45 3.08
CA ASN A 179 -17.06 -9.49 4.19
C ASN A 179 -15.77 -9.70 4.98
N CYS A 180 -14.96 -8.65 5.11
CA CYS A 180 -13.66 -8.70 5.79
C CYS A 180 -13.55 -7.76 7.00
N ASP A 181 -14.67 -7.31 7.60
CA ASP A 181 -14.71 -6.28 8.64
C ASP A 181 -14.05 -6.65 10.00
N GLY A 182 -13.46 -7.84 10.13
CA GLY A 182 -12.78 -8.31 11.36
C GLY A 182 -11.36 -8.85 11.14
N GLY A 183 -10.70 -8.45 10.05
CA GLY A 183 -9.35 -8.96 9.71
C GLY A 183 -9.34 -10.34 9.06
N VAL A 184 -10.51 -11.00 8.97
CA VAL A 184 -10.72 -12.24 8.22
C VAL A 184 -11.84 -12.03 7.21
N CYS A 185 -11.62 -12.50 5.98
CA CYS A 185 -12.60 -12.47 4.91
C CYS A 185 -13.46 -13.75 4.93
N LEU A 186 -14.77 -13.57 5.05
CA LEU A 186 -15.78 -14.65 5.02
C LEU A 186 -16.71 -14.45 3.81
N TYR A 187 -17.24 -15.52 3.23
CA TYR A 187 -18.30 -15.42 2.25
C TYR A 187 -19.61 -15.02 2.94
N VAL A 188 -20.41 -14.18 2.28
CA VAL A 188 -21.72 -13.78 2.78
C VAL A 188 -22.66 -14.99 2.73
N GLY A 189 -22.87 -15.65 3.87
CA GLY A 189 -23.67 -16.86 4.00
C GLY A 189 -23.04 -17.94 4.89
N ASP A 190 -21.75 -17.84 5.19
CA ASP A 190 -21.09 -18.69 6.17
C ASP A 190 -21.43 -18.15 7.58
N GLU A 191 -22.20 -18.91 8.36
CA GLU A 191 -22.35 -18.63 9.80
C GLU A 191 -20.96 -18.76 10.46
N PRO A 192 -20.59 -17.89 11.42
CA PRO A 192 -19.28 -17.93 12.08
C PRO A 192 -18.99 -19.25 12.83
N SER A 193 -20.00 -20.11 13.02
CA SER A 193 -19.86 -21.46 13.56
C SER A 193 -19.34 -22.51 12.57
N ASP A 194 -19.47 -22.27 11.26
CA ASP A 194 -19.11 -23.26 10.22
C ASP A 194 -17.64 -23.15 9.78
N VAL A 195 -16.97 -22.04 10.13
CA VAL A 195 -15.55 -21.85 9.88
C VAL A 195 -14.75 -22.24 11.12
N THR A 196 -14.57 -23.53 11.32
CA THR A 196 -13.55 -24.02 12.25
C THR A 196 -12.18 -23.68 11.66
N TYR A 197 -11.49 -22.72 12.27
CA TYR A 197 -10.05 -22.58 12.10
C TYR A 197 -9.41 -23.81 12.73
N HIS A 198 -9.25 -24.88 11.94
CA HIS A 198 -8.22 -25.84 12.24
C HIS A 198 -6.90 -25.09 12.13
N ALA A 199 -6.28 -24.78 13.27
CA ALA A 199 -4.87 -24.47 13.29
C ALA A 199 -4.18 -25.54 12.45
N VAL A 200 -3.44 -25.15 11.40
CA VAL A 200 -2.64 -26.08 10.61
C VAL A 200 -1.56 -26.63 11.54
N SER A 201 -1.94 -27.66 12.29
CA SER A 201 -1.11 -28.41 13.24
C SER A 201 -0.45 -29.60 12.55
N SER A 202 -0.90 -29.96 11.35
CA SER A 202 -0.18 -30.92 10.51
C SER A 202 0.76 -30.16 9.58
N ALA A 203 2.05 -30.46 9.71
CA ALA A 203 3.01 -30.21 8.64
C ALA A 203 2.40 -30.69 7.31
N PRO A 204 2.58 -29.96 6.20
CA PRO A 204 2.12 -30.43 4.90
C PRO A 204 2.71 -31.82 4.66
N PRO A 205 1.92 -32.79 4.14
CA PRO A 205 2.46 -34.10 3.81
C PRO A 205 3.66 -33.90 2.88
N PRO A 206 4.72 -34.72 3.01
CA PRO A 206 5.87 -34.61 2.13
C PRO A 206 5.39 -34.76 0.70
N VAL A 207 5.60 -33.71 -0.10
CA VAL A 207 5.35 -33.75 -1.53
C VAL A 207 6.35 -34.77 -2.11
N GLU A 208 5.84 -35.91 -2.59
CA GLU A 208 6.63 -36.87 -3.36
C GLU A 208 7.17 -36.15 -4.60
N LYS A 209 8.46 -35.83 -4.57
CA LYS A 209 9.16 -35.11 -5.65
C LYS A 209 9.23 -35.93 -6.94
N ASP A 210 9.02 -37.23 -6.84
CA ASP A 210 9.17 -38.18 -7.94
C ASP A 210 7.98 -38.12 -8.91
N ALA A 211 6.75 -37.92 -8.42
CA ALA A 211 5.55 -37.88 -9.27
C ALA A 211 5.53 -36.67 -10.24
N LEU A 212 6.07 -35.53 -9.81
CA LEU A 212 6.17 -34.33 -10.65
C LEU A 212 7.29 -34.42 -11.70
N GLN A 213 8.32 -35.23 -11.45
CA GLN A 213 9.39 -35.48 -12.43
C GLN A 213 8.94 -36.46 -13.52
N ASP A 214 8.12 -37.44 -13.16
CA ASP A 214 7.56 -38.41 -14.10
C ASP A 214 6.55 -37.75 -15.05
N GLU A 215 5.64 -36.90 -14.55
CA GLU A 215 4.72 -36.13 -15.41
C GLU A 215 5.44 -35.15 -16.34
N LEU A 216 6.55 -34.54 -15.88
CA LEU A 216 7.37 -33.65 -16.69
C LEU A 216 8.11 -34.41 -17.80
N MET A 217 8.56 -35.65 -17.53
CA MET A 217 9.22 -36.49 -18.52
C MET A 217 8.25 -37.03 -19.57
N ASP A 218 7.04 -37.41 -19.17
CA ASP A 218 6.00 -37.86 -20.12
C ASP A 218 5.59 -36.74 -21.09
N LEU A 219 5.53 -35.49 -20.61
CA LEU A 219 5.28 -34.32 -21.46
C LEU A 219 6.42 -33.99 -22.42
N LEU A 220 7.68 -34.25 -22.02
CA LEU A 220 8.86 -34.03 -22.87
C LEU A 220 9.04 -35.12 -23.93
N MET A 221 8.54 -36.33 -23.71
CA MET A 221 8.60 -37.46 -24.66
C MET A 221 7.44 -37.47 -25.66
N ALA A 222 6.43 -36.62 -25.47
CA ALA A 222 5.27 -36.46 -26.36
C ALA A 222 5.44 -35.34 -27.42
N LEU A 223 6.59 -34.68 -27.46
CA LEU A 223 7.03 -33.71 -28.48
C LEU A 223 8.06 -34.33 -29.42
#